data_AF-A0AAN8CGP5-F1
#
_entry.id   AF-A0AAN8CGP5-F1
#
_cell.length_a   1.000
_cell.length_b   1.000
_cell.length_c   1.000
_cell.angle_alpha   90.00
_cell.angle_beta   90.00
_cell.angle_gamma   90.00
#
_symmetry.space_group_name_H-M   'P 1'
#
loop_
_entity.id
_entity.type
_entity.pdbx_description
1 polymer ?
#
loop_
_entity_poly.entity_id
_entity_poly.type
_entity_poly.pdbx_seq_one_letter_code
_entity_poly.pdbx_strand_id
1 'polypeptide(L)'
;MGSVRAMASTRLLCSFNNRVADSTKTLARAGWSLSCRRNVSSSPSRLQSCMPGWVIDQYGTNGVLTYTEDIPVPTVNSPSDVMIKVYAASLNPLDIAMRGGYGATLLKLKRHPMSVLGSDYGSEFPLILGRDVSGVVVDCGSEVTHVAPGDEVWAAVPPWKQGSLAEFVTLTEYEVSHKPKSVSHAEAASIPYVANTALSALVNAGGLCRDSSSNKRVLITGGSGGVGTFSIQLLKAWGAHVTVTCSQNAEGLVRGLGADEVVDYTAEDASEQLEMMEKFDVVLDNVGGETEQLALGLLKPWSGAKYVTLVTPLLPNTDSMGLLNGMCQAGSSLQSKAIQNIISGGVFYRWGFYAPDGPALDDVSRLVDAGKILPVVEAQFPFTQVPQAFQKLEQGHARGKTVVRVTEEDDQRSEDFVRESYTDTAEFEQERREPAKQY
;
A
#
# COMPACT_ATOMS: atom_id res chain seq x y z
N MET A 1 -37.14 52.11 -16.86
CA MET A 1 -38.13 51.86 -15.79
C MET A 1 -37.66 50.59 -15.08
N GLY A 2 -36.77 50.65 -14.07
CA GLY A 2 -36.99 51.07 -12.67
C GLY A 2 -37.28 49.80 -11.85
N SER A 3 -36.63 49.45 -10.74
CA SER A 3 -35.61 50.09 -9.91
C SER A 3 -34.91 49.02 -9.05
N VAL A 4 -33.60 49.18 -8.93
CA VAL A 4 -32.64 48.78 -7.89
C VAL A 4 -33.20 48.69 -6.46
N ARG A 5 -32.73 47.69 -5.68
CA ARG A 5 -32.35 47.88 -4.27
C ARG A 5 -31.24 46.92 -3.84
N ALA A 6 -30.06 47.49 -3.60
CA ALA A 6 -28.95 46.94 -2.85
C ALA A 6 -29.17 47.11 -1.34
N MET A 7 -28.57 46.25 -0.52
CA MET A 7 -28.22 46.62 0.85
C MET A 7 -26.88 46.00 1.24
N ALA A 8 -25.99 46.86 1.72
CA ALA A 8 -24.64 46.58 2.15
C ALA A 8 -24.55 46.62 3.68
N SER A 9 -23.55 45.89 4.19
CA SER A 9 -22.69 46.18 5.36
C SER A 9 -23.31 46.53 6.71
N THR A 10 -22.90 45.80 7.76
CA THR A 10 -22.25 46.42 8.94
C THR A 10 -21.30 45.44 9.63
N ARG A 11 -20.03 45.82 9.75
CA ARG A 11 -19.01 45.26 10.65
C ARG A 11 -19.23 45.83 12.06
N LEU A 12 -18.99 45.05 13.10
CA LEU A 12 -18.70 45.60 14.43
C LEU A 12 -17.59 44.79 15.11
N LEU A 13 -16.42 45.43 15.15
CA LEU A 13 -15.30 45.16 16.04
C LEU A 13 -15.66 45.65 17.43
N CYS A 14 -15.34 44.89 18.47
CA CYS A 14 -15.11 45.41 19.81
C CYS A 14 -13.95 44.65 20.46
N SER A 15 -12.79 45.31 20.50
CA SER A 15 -11.75 45.03 21.49
C SER A 15 -12.01 45.93 22.70
N PHE A 16 -11.90 45.41 23.92
CA PHE A 16 -11.45 46.22 25.05
C PHE A 16 -10.59 45.38 25.98
N ASN A 17 -9.51 46.03 26.40
CA ASN A 17 -8.34 45.51 27.08
C ASN A 17 -8.47 45.71 28.60
N ASN A 18 -7.90 44.77 29.36
CA ASN A 18 -7.33 44.86 30.71
C ASN A 18 -8.00 45.70 31.82
N ARG A 19 -8.24 45.05 32.97
CA ARG A 19 -7.68 45.50 34.26
C ARG A 19 -7.60 44.38 35.30
N VAL A 20 -6.43 44.34 35.93
CA VAL A 20 -5.99 43.56 37.09
C VAL A 20 -6.71 44.03 38.35
N ALA A 21 -7.08 43.09 39.23
CA ALA A 21 -7.18 43.33 40.68
C ALA A 21 -7.09 42.01 41.46
N ASP A 22 -6.21 42.02 42.46
CA ASP A 22 -5.95 41.01 43.47
C ASP A 22 -7.19 40.51 44.22
N SER A 23 -7.21 39.22 44.55
CA SER A 23 -7.61 38.78 45.88
C SER A 23 -7.16 37.35 46.18
N THR A 24 -6.22 37.28 47.11
CA THR A 24 -5.82 36.12 47.90
C THR A 24 -7.01 35.49 48.61
N LYS A 25 -7.27 34.20 48.36
CA LYS A 25 -7.95 33.31 49.33
C LYS A 25 -7.30 31.94 49.36
N THR A 26 -6.53 31.75 50.42
CA THR A 26 -6.03 30.51 50.99
C THR A 26 -7.15 29.50 51.19
N LEU A 27 -7.02 28.30 50.63
CA LEU A 27 -7.73 27.10 51.10
C LEU A 27 -6.78 25.90 51.00
N ALA A 28 -6.32 25.49 52.18
CA ALA A 28 -5.54 24.28 52.38
C ALA A 28 -6.36 23.04 52.00
N ARG A 29 -5.75 22.14 51.22
CA ARG A 29 -6.25 20.77 51.07
C ARG A 29 -5.11 19.79 51.28
N ALA A 30 -5.44 18.81 52.13
CA ALA A 30 -4.59 17.80 52.71
C ALA A 30 -3.81 17.00 51.64
N GLY A 31 -2.52 16.81 51.92
CA GLY A 31 -1.66 15.89 51.19
C GLY A 31 -1.87 14.46 51.65
N TRP A 32 -2.01 13.54 50.70
CA TRP A 32 -1.67 12.13 50.84
C TRP A 32 -0.61 11.81 49.79
N SER A 33 0.64 11.70 50.24
CA SER A 33 1.74 11.21 49.42
C SER A 33 1.79 9.68 49.50
N LEU A 34 1.35 9.00 48.45
CA LEU A 34 1.64 7.58 48.24
C LEU A 34 2.92 7.47 47.40
N SER A 35 4.04 7.23 48.08
CA SER A 35 5.30 6.85 47.45
C SER A 35 5.22 5.39 46.97
N CYS A 36 4.83 5.17 45.72
CA CYS A 36 5.15 3.93 45.02
C CYS A 36 6.57 4.02 44.47
N ARG A 37 7.53 3.35 45.13
CA ARG A 37 8.86 3.09 44.58
C ARG A 37 8.70 2.17 43.37
N ARG A 38 8.82 2.72 42.16
CA ARG A 38 9.09 1.92 40.97
C ARG A 38 10.56 1.50 41.03
N ASN A 39 10.80 0.22 41.26
CA ASN A 39 12.08 -0.41 40.95
C ASN A 39 12.24 -0.37 39.44
N VAL A 40 13.00 0.61 38.95
CA VAL A 40 13.47 0.66 37.57
C VAL A 40 14.57 -0.39 37.46
N SER A 41 14.21 -1.56 36.92
CA SER A 41 15.21 -2.49 36.41
C SER A 41 15.83 -1.87 35.17
N SER A 42 17.02 -1.33 35.33
CA SER A 42 17.82 -0.71 34.27
C SER A 42 18.50 -1.78 33.43
N SER A 43 17.95 -2.06 32.24
CA SER A 43 18.75 -2.53 31.11
C SER A 43 18.94 -1.33 30.17
N PRO A 44 20.16 -0.79 30.03
CA PRO A 44 20.42 0.34 29.16
C PRO A 44 20.59 -0.17 27.72
N SER A 45 19.51 -0.32 26.96
CA SER A 45 19.64 -0.37 25.50
C SER A 45 20.08 1.02 25.06
N ARG A 46 21.35 1.18 24.65
CA ARG A 46 21.78 2.36 23.90
C ARG A 46 20.81 2.51 22.74
N LEU A 47 20.09 3.63 22.69
CA LEU A 47 19.33 4.05 21.52
C LEU A 47 20.28 3.96 20.32
N GLN A 48 20.04 2.99 19.44
CA GLN A 48 20.74 2.89 18.17
C GLN A 48 20.44 4.19 17.42
N SER A 49 21.45 5.04 17.20
CA SER A 49 21.29 6.26 16.40
C SER A 49 21.16 5.93 14.92
N CYS A 50 21.59 4.72 14.54
CA CYS A 50 21.55 4.19 13.19
C CYS A 50 20.82 2.84 13.17
N MET A 51 20.27 2.49 12.01
CA MET A 51 19.61 1.24 11.70
C MET A 51 20.19 0.60 10.42
N PRO A 52 20.11 -0.73 10.30
CA PRO A 52 20.40 -1.42 9.07
C PRO A 52 19.35 -1.16 7.99
N GLY A 53 19.81 -1.07 6.74
CA GLY A 53 18.96 -0.97 5.58
C GLY A 53 19.69 -1.19 4.26
N TRP A 54 18.90 -1.34 3.21
CA TRP A 54 19.37 -1.34 1.83
C TRP A 54 19.07 0.00 1.18
N VAL A 55 20.12 0.62 0.66
CA VAL A 55 20.06 1.93 0.01
C VAL A 55 20.59 1.86 -1.40
N ILE A 56 20.29 2.90 -2.17
CA ILE A 56 21.06 3.27 -3.36
C ILE A 56 21.62 4.67 -3.16
N ASP A 57 22.87 4.88 -3.59
CA ASP A 57 23.53 6.19 -3.58
C ASP A 57 23.53 6.89 -4.95
N GLN A 58 23.10 6.15 -5.97
CA GLN A 58 22.92 6.59 -7.34
C GLN A 58 21.91 5.67 -8.03
N TYR A 59 21.28 6.13 -9.10
CA TYR A 59 20.46 5.23 -9.92
C TYR A 59 21.32 4.26 -10.73
N GLY A 60 20.76 3.10 -11.04
CA GLY A 60 21.41 2.13 -11.92
C GLY A 60 20.79 0.75 -11.89
N THR A 61 21.60 -0.22 -12.33
CA THR A 61 21.27 -1.64 -12.30
C THR A 61 21.32 -2.18 -10.88
N ASN A 62 21.06 -3.48 -10.71
CA ASN A 62 21.00 -4.12 -9.40
C ASN A 62 22.28 -3.95 -8.55
N GLY A 63 23.43 -3.69 -9.18
CA GLY A 63 24.70 -3.48 -8.49
C GLY A 63 24.81 -2.17 -7.69
N VAL A 64 23.83 -1.26 -7.77
CA VAL A 64 23.81 -0.04 -6.94
C VAL A 64 23.21 -0.25 -5.54
N LEU A 65 22.60 -1.42 -5.27
CA LEU A 65 22.05 -1.75 -3.96
C LEU A 65 23.19 -2.02 -2.97
N THR A 66 23.23 -1.22 -1.91
CA THR A 66 24.24 -1.32 -0.84
C THR A 66 23.55 -1.56 0.49
N TYR A 67 24.00 -2.58 1.21
CA TYR A 67 23.64 -2.78 2.61
C TYR A 67 24.50 -1.89 3.50
N THR A 68 23.90 -1.24 4.49
CA THR A 68 24.60 -0.41 5.48
C THR A 68 23.89 -0.49 6.83
N GLU A 69 24.65 -0.35 7.91
CA GLU A 69 24.15 -0.25 9.30
C GLU A 69 24.06 1.20 9.80
N ASP A 70 24.48 2.15 8.96
CA ASP A 70 24.71 3.55 9.33
C ASP A 70 23.57 4.51 8.90
N ILE A 71 22.37 3.99 8.62
CA ILE A 71 21.22 4.83 8.28
C ILE A 71 20.67 5.47 9.55
N PRO A 72 20.55 6.80 9.67
CA PRO A 72 19.93 7.40 10.84
C PRO A 72 18.52 6.84 11.09
N VAL A 73 18.25 6.42 12.33
CA VAL A 73 16.89 5.98 12.70
C VAL A 73 15.92 7.14 12.48
N PRO A 74 14.80 6.94 11.77
CA PRO A 74 13.86 8.01 11.52
C PRO A 74 13.18 8.45 12.82
N THR A 75 12.87 9.73 12.93
CA THR A 75 12.16 10.32 14.06
C THR A 75 10.72 10.65 13.69
N VAL A 76 9.82 10.58 14.67
CA VAL A 76 8.45 11.12 14.56
C VAL A 76 8.56 12.66 14.57
N ASN A 77 8.40 13.28 13.40
CA ASN A 77 8.61 14.73 13.23
C ASN A 77 7.29 15.51 13.15
N SER A 78 6.21 14.84 12.73
CA SER A 78 4.86 15.39 12.64
C SER A 78 3.97 14.84 13.77
N PRO A 79 2.97 15.61 14.25
CA PRO A 79 1.93 15.09 15.15
C PRO A 79 1.17 13.89 14.59
N SER A 80 1.14 13.71 13.27
CA SER A 80 0.46 12.60 12.58
C SER A 80 1.41 11.48 12.12
N ASP A 81 2.70 11.54 12.45
CA ASP A 81 3.65 10.50 12.06
C ASP A 81 3.48 9.23 12.91
N VAL A 82 3.68 8.08 12.28
CA VAL A 82 3.72 6.75 12.90
C VAL A 82 5.02 6.09 12.48
N MET A 83 5.82 5.68 13.45
CA MET A 83 7.06 4.94 13.23
C MET A 83 6.80 3.45 13.42
N ILE A 84 7.20 2.65 12.44
CA ILE A 84 6.96 1.22 12.37
C ILE A 84 8.29 0.48 12.32
N LYS A 85 8.48 -0.51 13.19
CA LYS A 85 9.54 -1.51 13.05
C LYS A 85 9.12 -2.52 12.00
N VAL A 86 9.91 -2.67 10.95
CA VAL A 86 9.59 -3.48 9.77
C VAL A 86 9.94 -4.94 10.06
N TYR A 87 8.93 -5.81 9.99
CA TYR A 87 9.13 -7.26 10.04
C TYR A 87 9.25 -7.83 8.62
N ALA A 88 8.41 -7.36 7.70
CA ALA A 88 8.48 -7.73 6.30
C ALA A 88 8.14 -6.57 5.37
N ALA A 89 8.72 -6.62 4.18
CA ALA A 89 8.43 -5.75 3.06
C ALA A 89 8.20 -6.59 1.80
N SER A 90 7.57 -6.02 0.77
CA SER A 90 7.51 -6.66 -0.54
C SER A 90 8.09 -5.78 -1.63
N LEU A 91 8.57 -6.44 -2.68
CA LEU A 91 9.09 -5.77 -3.86
C LEU A 91 7.98 -5.60 -4.91
N ASN A 92 8.02 -4.44 -5.57
CA ASN A 92 7.14 -4.08 -6.67
C ASN A 92 7.96 -3.75 -7.92
N PRO A 93 7.41 -3.90 -9.13
CA PRO A 93 8.09 -3.46 -10.36
C PRO A 93 8.53 -1.99 -10.30
N LEU A 94 7.79 -1.16 -9.53
CA LEU A 94 8.16 0.21 -9.26
C LEU A 94 9.51 0.34 -8.52
N ASP A 95 9.87 -0.58 -7.62
CA ASP A 95 11.15 -0.52 -6.92
C ASP A 95 12.32 -0.69 -7.88
N ILE A 96 12.23 -1.63 -8.83
CA ILE A 96 13.21 -1.80 -9.91
C ILE A 96 13.27 -0.54 -10.78
N ALA A 97 12.11 -0.02 -11.19
CA ALA A 97 12.04 1.16 -12.03
C ALA A 97 12.67 2.38 -11.34
N MET A 98 12.30 2.64 -10.08
CA MET A 98 12.86 3.74 -9.27
C MET A 98 14.36 3.58 -9.06
N ARG A 99 14.85 2.35 -8.85
CA ARG A 99 16.29 2.06 -8.79
C ARG A 99 17.00 2.51 -10.08
N GLY A 100 16.36 2.32 -11.24
CA GLY A 100 16.83 2.78 -12.54
C GLY A 100 16.63 4.29 -12.83
N GLY A 101 16.07 5.06 -11.90
CA GLY A 101 15.82 6.50 -12.06
C GLY A 101 14.44 6.86 -12.63
N TYR A 102 13.53 5.90 -12.76
CA TYR A 102 12.16 6.14 -13.20
C TYR A 102 11.39 7.03 -12.22
N GLY A 103 10.72 8.04 -12.75
CA GLY A 103 9.95 9.04 -12.01
C GLY A 103 10.79 10.02 -11.22
N ALA A 104 12.13 10.00 -11.34
CA ALA A 104 13.05 10.82 -10.57
C ALA A 104 12.67 12.30 -10.60
N THR A 105 12.32 12.83 -11.77
CA THR A 105 12.00 14.26 -11.92
C THR A 105 10.79 14.67 -11.06
N LEU A 106 9.69 13.92 -11.14
CA LEU A 106 8.47 14.23 -10.40
C LEU A 106 8.57 13.86 -8.91
N LEU A 107 9.25 12.76 -8.58
CA LEU A 107 9.40 12.31 -7.20
C LEU A 107 10.33 13.22 -6.39
N LYS A 108 11.41 13.75 -6.99
CA LYS A 108 12.26 14.78 -6.35
C LYS A 108 11.47 16.04 -6.03
N LEU A 109 10.61 16.49 -6.96
CA LEU A 109 9.71 17.62 -6.71
C LEU A 109 8.78 17.34 -5.53
N LYS A 110 8.24 16.13 -5.41
CA LYS A 110 7.39 15.75 -4.28
C LYS A 110 8.14 15.70 -2.95
N ARG A 111 9.40 15.27 -2.95
CA ARG A 111 10.29 15.28 -1.76
C ARG A 111 10.63 16.69 -1.30
N HIS A 112 10.90 17.57 -2.26
CA HIS A 112 11.37 18.93 -1.99
C HIS A 112 10.51 19.95 -2.76
N PRO A 113 9.24 20.19 -2.37
CA PRO A 113 8.35 21.08 -3.12
C PRO A 113 8.87 22.52 -3.20
N MET A 114 9.70 22.94 -2.24
CA MET A 114 10.33 24.27 -2.21
C MET A 114 11.59 24.38 -3.10
N SER A 115 12.13 23.28 -3.64
CA SER A 115 13.36 23.32 -4.45
C SER A 115 13.16 23.91 -5.85
N VAL A 116 11.91 24.12 -6.31
CA VAL A 116 11.60 24.77 -7.59
C VAL A 116 12.10 26.22 -7.64
N LEU A 117 12.37 26.83 -6.49
CA LEU A 117 12.82 28.22 -6.36
C LEU A 117 14.35 28.37 -6.21
N GLY A 118 15.12 27.27 -6.20
CA GLY A 118 16.57 27.28 -5.98
C GLY A 118 17.35 26.34 -6.92
N SER A 119 18.63 26.63 -7.15
CA SER A 119 19.52 25.84 -8.00
C SER A 119 20.07 24.57 -7.33
N ASP A 120 19.65 24.26 -6.11
CA ASP A 120 20.13 23.13 -5.32
C ASP A 120 18.97 22.14 -5.11
N TYR A 121 18.82 21.21 -6.06
CA TYR A 121 18.00 20.03 -5.86
C TYR A 121 18.74 19.13 -4.86
N GLY A 122 18.41 19.25 -3.58
CA GLY A 122 18.96 18.37 -2.55
C GLY A 122 18.95 16.91 -3.00
N SER A 123 20.03 16.19 -2.70
CA SER A 123 20.17 14.77 -3.04
C SER A 123 19.10 13.96 -2.32
N GLU A 124 18.34 13.14 -3.05
CA GLU A 124 17.48 12.12 -2.42
C GLU A 124 18.26 10.92 -1.88
N PHE A 125 19.56 10.85 -2.18
CA PHE A 125 20.45 9.78 -1.77
C PHE A 125 21.07 10.06 -0.40
N PRO A 126 21.26 9.04 0.45
CA PRO A 126 20.93 7.63 0.21
C PRO A 126 19.41 7.39 0.19
N LEU A 127 18.93 6.62 -0.81
CA LEU A 127 17.51 6.34 -1.01
C LEU A 127 17.18 4.89 -0.64
N ILE A 128 16.22 4.70 0.26
CA ILE A 128 15.68 3.40 0.67
C ILE A 128 14.48 3.05 -0.23
N LEU A 129 14.53 1.86 -0.85
CA LEU A 129 13.44 1.31 -1.66
C LEU A 129 12.47 0.46 -0.80
N GLY A 130 11.44 -0.12 -1.42
CA GLY A 130 10.39 -0.88 -0.71
C GLY A 130 9.15 -0.03 -0.44
N ARG A 131 8.02 -0.46 -1.01
CA ARG A 131 6.74 0.25 -0.96
C ARG A 131 5.67 -0.41 -0.10
N ASP A 132 5.96 -1.58 0.44
CA ASP A 132 5.09 -2.31 1.33
C ASP A 132 5.76 -2.52 2.68
N VAL A 133 5.01 -2.36 3.77
CA VAL A 133 5.46 -2.69 5.12
C VAL A 133 4.40 -3.51 5.82
N SER A 134 4.85 -4.53 6.55
CA SER A 134 4.12 -5.10 7.67
C SER A 134 5.06 -5.17 8.88
N GLY A 135 4.56 -4.74 10.03
CA GLY A 135 5.37 -4.68 11.24
C GLY A 135 4.61 -4.17 12.45
N VAL A 136 5.35 -3.61 13.41
CA VAL A 136 4.80 -3.18 14.70
C VAL A 136 5.07 -1.69 14.91
N VAL A 137 4.07 -0.95 15.36
CA VAL A 137 4.23 0.47 15.71
C VAL A 137 5.16 0.59 16.92
N VAL A 138 6.15 1.47 16.83
CA VAL A 138 7.12 1.72 17.92
C VAL A 138 7.00 3.11 18.53
N ASP A 139 6.54 4.10 17.76
CA ASP A 139 6.33 5.46 18.23
C ASP A 139 5.26 6.16 17.39
N CYS A 140 4.56 7.12 18.00
CA CYS A 140 3.47 7.87 17.37
C CYS A 140 3.57 9.36 17.70
N GLY A 141 3.18 10.18 16.73
CA GLY A 141 2.95 11.60 16.93
C GLY A 141 1.75 11.87 17.85
N SER A 142 1.70 13.07 18.41
CA SER A 142 0.72 13.43 19.44
C SER A 142 -0.74 13.50 18.98
N GLU A 143 -1.01 13.53 17.68
CA GLU A 143 -2.35 13.56 17.08
C GLU A 143 -2.79 12.19 16.53
N VAL A 144 -1.92 11.18 16.59
CA VAL A 144 -2.27 9.81 16.20
C VAL A 144 -3.24 9.21 17.21
N THR A 145 -4.35 8.65 16.72
CA THR A 145 -5.45 8.10 17.53
C THR A 145 -5.90 6.70 17.11
N HIS A 146 -5.63 6.29 15.87
CA HIS A 146 -6.10 5.03 15.29
C HIS A 146 -5.18 3.83 15.59
N VAL A 147 -3.90 4.10 15.84
CA VAL A 147 -2.88 3.09 16.16
C VAL A 147 -2.03 3.57 17.33
N ALA A 148 -1.50 2.63 18.10
CA ALA A 148 -0.62 2.89 19.24
C ALA A 148 0.64 2.01 19.21
N PRO A 149 1.72 2.40 19.91
CA PRO A 149 2.89 1.55 20.06
C PRO A 149 2.52 0.14 20.55
N GLY A 150 3.06 -0.87 19.86
CA GLY A 150 2.75 -2.30 20.09
C GLY A 150 1.71 -2.88 19.12
N ASP A 151 0.98 -2.05 18.37
CA ASP A 151 0.01 -2.55 17.39
C ASP A 151 0.69 -3.16 16.15
N GLU A 152 0.16 -4.29 15.68
CA GLU A 152 0.55 -4.89 14.41
C GLU A 152 -0.14 -4.17 13.24
N VAL A 153 0.66 -3.61 12.34
CA VAL A 153 0.19 -2.77 11.26
C VAL A 153 0.77 -3.20 9.91
N TRP A 154 0.12 -2.72 8.86
CA TRP A 154 0.61 -2.79 7.50
C TRP A 154 0.31 -1.49 6.76
N ALA A 155 1.07 -1.20 5.72
CA ALA A 155 0.89 0.01 4.95
C ALA A 155 1.57 -0.05 3.58
N ALA A 156 1.13 0.82 2.69
CA ALA A 156 1.80 1.12 1.45
C ALA A 156 2.55 2.46 1.56
N VAL A 157 3.87 2.43 1.42
CA VAL A 157 4.74 3.61 1.51
C VAL A 157 4.68 4.38 0.18
N PRO A 158 4.30 5.67 0.18
CA PRO A 158 4.33 6.47 -1.04
C PRO A 158 5.74 6.56 -1.65
N PRO A 159 5.87 6.59 -2.98
CA PRO A 159 7.17 6.52 -3.67
C PRO A 159 8.06 7.75 -3.47
N TRP A 160 7.51 8.85 -2.97
CA TRP A 160 8.29 10.05 -2.60
C TRP A 160 8.82 10.00 -1.16
N LYS A 161 8.43 9.03 -0.32
CA LYS A 161 9.00 8.85 1.03
C LYS A 161 10.14 7.83 1.01
N GLN A 162 10.95 7.80 2.07
CA GLN A 162 11.92 6.73 2.31
C GLN A 162 11.18 5.40 2.51
N GLY A 163 11.72 4.32 1.94
CA GLY A 163 11.06 3.02 1.85
C GLY A 163 11.20 2.12 3.08
N SER A 164 10.70 0.89 2.91
CA SER A 164 10.60 -0.14 3.95
C SER A 164 11.69 -1.23 3.90
N LEU A 165 12.69 -1.14 3.00
CA LEU A 165 13.87 -2.02 3.03
C LEU A 165 14.90 -1.55 4.07
N ALA A 166 14.43 -1.28 5.29
CA ALA A 166 15.20 -0.85 6.45
C ALA A 166 14.49 -1.31 7.73
N GLU A 167 15.20 -1.32 8.87
CA GLU A 167 14.62 -1.77 10.14
C GLU A 167 13.40 -0.94 10.59
N PHE A 168 13.38 0.35 10.28
CA PHE A 168 12.27 1.25 10.63
C PHE A 168 11.83 2.09 9.44
N VAL A 169 10.54 2.42 9.41
CA VAL A 169 9.95 3.34 8.43
C VAL A 169 8.94 4.27 9.12
N THR A 170 8.86 5.52 8.65
CA THR A 170 7.87 6.50 9.14
C THR A 170 6.84 6.80 8.07
N LEU A 171 5.57 6.76 8.46
CA LEU A 171 4.40 7.06 7.63
C LEU A 171 3.50 8.06 8.35
N THR A 172 2.53 8.63 7.64
CA THR A 172 1.46 9.38 8.31
C THR A 172 0.33 8.43 8.69
N GLU A 173 -0.36 8.69 9.79
CA GLU A 173 -1.46 7.85 10.30
C GLU A 173 -2.47 7.43 9.22
N TYR A 174 -2.85 8.33 8.31
CA TYR A 174 -3.77 8.04 7.21
C TYR A 174 -3.29 6.95 6.22
N GLU A 175 -1.99 6.64 6.21
CA GLU A 175 -1.39 5.61 5.34
C GLU A 175 -1.33 4.24 6.03
N VAL A 176 -1.59 4.17 7.34
CA VAL A 176 -1.39 3.00 8.19
C VAL A 176 -2.72 2.35 8.55
N SER A 177 -2.75 1.03 8.49
CA SER A 177 -3.92 0.20 8.82
C SER A 177 -3.50 -0.94 9.75
N HIS A 178 -4.45 -1.49 10.51
CA HIS A 178 -4.22 -2.69 11.31
C HIS A 178 -4.02 -3.90 10.39
N LYS A 179 -2.94 -4.63 10.63
CA LYS A 179 -2.63 -5.86 9.90
C LYS A 179 -3.74 -6.90 10.14
N PRO A 180 -4.12 -7.70 9.12
CA PRO A 180 -5.03 -8.82 9.35
C PRO A 180 -4.42 -9.80 10.35
N LYS A 181 -5.26 -10.29 11.26
CA LYS A 181 -4.84 -11.21 12.33
C LYS A 181 -4.60 -12.62 11.83
N SER A 182 -5.20 -12.98 10.70
CA SER A 182 -5.17 -14.34 10.14
C SER A 182 -3.89 -14.71 9.38
N VAL A 183 -2.98 -13.75 9.14
CA VAL A 183 -1.79 -13.95 8.29
C VAL A 183 -0.50 -13.51 8.97
N SER A 184 0.64 -14.05 8.56
CA SER A 184 1.98 -13.62 9.04
C SER A 184 2.35 -12.21 8.55
N HIS A 185 3.40 -11.59 9.12
CA HIS A 185 3.93 -10.33 8.58
C HIS A 185 4.42 -10.48 7.13
N ALA A 186 5.05 -11.60 6.79
CA ALA A 186 5.53 -11.88 5.43
C ALA A 186 4.37 -11.92 4.41
N GLU A 187 3.28 -12.58 4.76
CA GLU A 187 2.07 -12.63 3.93
C GLU A 187 1.38 -11.27 3.85
N ALA A 188 1.21 -10.59 4.99
CA ALA A 188 0.60 -9.26 5.04
C ALA A 188 1.35 -8.25 4.17
N ALA A 189 2.68 -8.23 4.23
CA ALA A 189 3.49 -7.30 3.44
C ALA A 189 3.30 -7.46 1.92
N SER A 190 2.73 -8.57 1.44
CA SER A 190 2.50 -8.78 0.01
C SER A 190 1.32 -7.99 -0.59
N ILE A 191 0.48 -7.38 0.24
CA ILE A 191 -0.84 -6.86 -0.16
C ILE A 191 -0.91 -5.32 -0.32
N PRO A 192 -0.42 -4.47 0.59
CA PRO A 192 -0.85 -3.07 0.68
C PRO A 192 -0.74 -2.24 -0.60
N TYR A 193 0.42 -2.25 -1.26
CA TYR A 193 0.70 -1.43 -2.44
C TYR A 193 -0.12 -1.89 -3.64
N VAL A 194 -0.25 -3.20 -3.84
CA VAL A 194 -1.07 -3.75 -4.92
C VAL A 194 -2.55 -3.59 -4.65
N ALA A 195 -2.98 -3.65 -3.38
CA ALA A 195 -4.35 -3.40 -2.96
C ALA A 195 -4.77 -1.95 -3.21
N ASN A 196 -3.98 -0.99 -2.73
CA ASN A 196 -4.24 0.44 -2.96
C ASN A 196 -4.20 0.81 -4.46
N THR A 197 -3.30 0.18 -5.21
CA THR A 197 -3.27 0.35 -6.67
C THR A 197 -4.53 -0.19 -7.34
N ALA A 198 -4.95 -1.42 -7.00
CA ALA A 198 -6.15 -2.05 -7.55
C ALA A 198 -7.43 -1.30 -7.16
N LEU A 199 -7.57 -0.89 -5.88
CA LEU A 199 -8.72 -0.14 -5.39
C LEU A 199 -8.80 1.23 -6.07
N SER A 200 -7.70 1.96 -6.18
CA SER A 200 -7.68 3.22 -6.93
C SER A 200 -8.09 3.03 -8.40
N ALA A 201 -7.62 1.97 -9.05
CA ALA A 201 -7.98 1.69 -10.44
C ALA A 201 -9.43 1.23 -10.62
N LEU A 202 -9.90 0.27 -9.83
CA LEU A 202 -11.23 -0.34 -9.98
C LEU A 202 -12.33 0.55 -9.39
N VAL A 203 -12.09 1.16 -8.23
CA VAL A 203 -13.07 2.00 -7.53
C VAL A 203 -13.00 3.43 -8.02
N ASN A 204 -11.87 4.11 -7.85
CA ASN A 204 -11.80 5.56 -8.10
C ASN A 204 -11.86 5.87 -9.61
N ALA A 205 -11.09 5.14 -10.43
CA ALA A 205 -11.10 5.34 -11.88
C ALA A 205 -12.18 4.52 -12.59
N GLY A 206 -12.36 3.25 -12.20
CA GLY A 206 -13.31 2.30 -12.79
C GLY A 206 -14.76 2.52 -12.35
N GLY A 207 -14.98 3.14 -11.19
CA GLY A 207 -16.30 3.39 -10.62
C GLY A 207 -17.05 2.12 -10.19
N LEU A 208 -16.31 1.03 -9.91
CA LEU A 208 -16.87 -0.17 -9.31
C LEU A 208 -16.97 0.02 -7.79
N CYS A 209 -17.98 -0.57 -7.18
CA CYS A 209 -18.05 -0.71 -5.73
C CYS A 209 -18.74 -2.01 -5.39
N ARG A 210 -18.63 -2.44 -4.12
CA ARG A 210 -19.23 -3.68 -3.62
C ARG A 210 -20.69 -3.86 -4.03
N ASP A 211 -21.50 -2.81 -3.92
CA ASP A 211 -22.95 -2.90 -4.12
C ASP A 211 -23.38 -2.87 -5.58
N SER A 212 -22.52 -2.38 -6.49
CA SER A 212 -22.84 -2.21 -7.91
C SER A 212 -22.07 -3.16 -8.84
N SER A 213 -21.18 -3.99 -8.29
CA SER A 213 -20.34 -4.90 -9.07
C SER A 213 -21.01 -6.25 -9.37
N SER A 214 -22.10 -6.60 -8.69
CA SER A 214 -22.85 -7.81 -8.99
C SER A 214 -23.29 -7.80 -10.45
N ASN A 215 -22.95 -8.87 -11.19
CA ASN A 215 -23.21 -9.02 -12.64
C ASN A 215 -22.38 -8.12 -13.57
N LYS A 216 -21.38 -7.37 -13.07
CA LYS A 216 -20.44 -6.66 -13.92
C LYS A 216 -19.41 -7.63 -14.50
N ARG A 217 -19.13 -7.49 -15.80
CA ARG A 217 -18.08 -8.25 -16.49
C ARG A 217 -16.81 -7.42 -16.49
N VAL A 218 -15.75 -7.94 -15.89
CA VAL A 218 -14.46 -7.27 -15.78
C VAL A 218 -13.37 -8.11 -16.44
N LEU A 219 -12.61 -7.49 -17.34
CA LEU A 219 -11.41 -8.06 -17.92
C LEU A 219 -10.18 -7.53 -17.19
N ILE A 220 -9.29 -8.41 -16.75
CA ILE A 220 -7.98 -8.06 -16.18
C ILE A 220 -6.89 -8.54 -17.13
N THR A 221 -6.10 -7.63 -17.70
CA THR A 221 -4.92 -8.03 -18.47
C THR A 221 -3.73 -8.29 -17.54
N GLY A 222 -2.93 -9.32 -17.81
CA GLY A 222 -1.76 -9.65 -16.98
C GLY A 222 -2.13 -10.07 -15.55
N GLY A 223 -3.17 -10.88 -15.38
CA GLY A 223 -3.77 -11.15 -14.07
C GLY A 223 -2.93 -12.02 -13.11
N SER A 224 -1.80 -12.56 -13.54
CA SER A 224 -0.93 -13.43 -12.72
C SER A 224 0.05 -12.69 -11.80
N GLY A 225 0.21 -11.37 -11.99
CA GLY A 225 1.06 -10.53 -11.13
C GLY A 225 0.36 -10.08 -9.84
N GLY A 226 1.04 -9.24 -9.05
CA GLY A 226 0.53 -8.76 -7.76
C GLY A 226 -0.82 -8.03 -7.82
N VAL A 227 -0.96 -7.03 -8.70
CA VAL A 227 -2.25 -6.32 -8.86
C VAL A 227 -3.34 -7.24 -9.40
N GLY A 228 -3.01 -8.10 -10.36
CA GLY A 228 -3.94 -9.02 -10.98
C GLY A 228 -4.53 -10.02 -9.99
N THR A 229 -3.66 -10.72 -9.25
CA THR A 229 -4.04 -11.72 -8.24
C THR A 229 -4.90 -11.14 -7.12
N PHE A 230 -4.62 -9.91 -6.68
CA PHE A 230 -5.49 -9.19 -5.75
C PHE A 230 -6.82 -8.80 -6.38
N SER A 231 -6.80 -8.24 -7.60
CA SER A 231 -7.99 -7.73 -8.30
C SER A 231 -9.02 -8.84 -8.58
N ILE A 232 -8.56 -10.04 -8.97
CA ILE A 232 -9.44 -11.21 -9.16
C ILE A 232 -10.26 -11.44 -7.89
N GLN A 233 -9.58 -11.63 -6.77
CA GLN A 233 -10.22 -11.97 -5.49
C GLN A 233 -11.17 -10.88 -5.00
N LEU A 234 -10.76 -9.61 -5.11
CA LEU A 234 -11.61 -8.47 -4.74
C LEU A 234 -12.91 -8.44 -5.57
N LEU A 235 -12.81 -8.57 -6.89
CA LEU A 235 -13.96 -8.55 -7.79
C LEU A 235 -14.88 -9.75 -7.56
N LYS A 236 -14.32 -10.94 -7.29
CA LYS A 236 -15.10 -12.12 -6.91
C LYS A 236 -15.80 -11.94 -5.57
N ALA A 237 -15.16 -11.33 -4.58
CA ALA A 237 -15.78 -10.98 -3.31
C ALA A 237 -16.96 -10.00 -3.48
N TRP A 238 -16.97 -9.21 -4.55
CA TRP A 238 -18.07 -8.31 -4.92
C TRP A 238 -19.08 -8.91 -5.92
N GLY A 239 -18.94 -10.18 -6.29
CA GLY A 239 -19.88 -10.88 -7.18
C GLY A 239 -19.77 -10.50 -8.65
N ALA A 240 -18.64 -9.93 -9.09
CA ALA A 240 -18.38 -9.70 -10.50
C ALA A 240 -18.02 -10.99 -11.25
N HIS A 241 -18.23 -10.97 -12.57
CA HIS A 241 -17.71 -11.98 -13.49
C HIS A 241 -16.35 -11.52 -14.00
N VAL A 242 -15.31 -12.30 -13.74
CA VAL A 242 -13.91 -11.94 -13.96
C VAL A 242 -13.33 -12.80 -15.07
N THR A 243 -12.90 -12.13 -16.14
CA THR A 243 -12.10 -12.71 -17.21
C THR A 243 -10.66 -12.22 -17.05
N VAL A 244 -9.68 -13.11 -17.22
CA VAL A 244 -8.26 -12.79 -17.03
C VAL A 244 -7.45 -13.19 -18.25
N THR A 245 -6.50 -12.35 -18.66
CA THR A 245 -5.41 -12.80 -19.54
C THR A 245 -4.14 -13.08 -18.74
N CYS A 246 -3.52 -14.23 -18.97
CA CYS A 246 -2.23 -14.61 -18.39
C CYS A 246 -1.52 -15.62 -19.30
N SER A 247 -0.27 -16.00 -18.99
CA SER A 247 0.39 -17.08 -19.71
C SER A 247 -0.16 -18.43 -19.25
N GLN A 248 -0.11 -19.47 -20.10
CA GLN A 248 -0.66 -20.80 -19.82
C GLN A 248 -0.30 -21.38 -18.44
N ASN A 249 0.97 -21.28 -18.05
CA ASN A 249 1.47 -21.79 -16.77
C ASN A 249 1.00 -21.01 -15.53
N ALA A 250 0.20 -19.95 -15.70
CA ALA A 250 -0.45 -19.22 -14.60
C ALA A 250 -1.96 -19.51 -14.50
N GLU A 251 -2.54 -20.28 -15.43
CA GLU A 251 -3.98 -20.52 -15.50
C GLU A 251 -4.52 -21.14 -14.20
N GLY A 252 -3.86 -22.19 -13.70
CA GLY A 252 -4.27 -22.86 -12.46
C GLY A 252 -4.29 -21.91 -11.26
N LEU A 253 -3.33 -20.99 -11.18
CA LEU A 253 -3.29 -19.96 -10.13
C LEU A 253 -4.51 -19.03 -10.25
N VAL A 254 -4.72 -18.41 -11.41
CA VAL A 254 -5.79 -17.40 -11.54
C VAL A 254 -7.19 -18.01 -11.43
N ARG A 255 -7.40 -19.26 -11.89
CA ARG A 255 -8.65 -20.01 -11.66
C ARG A 255 -8.84 -20.35 -10.19
N GLY A 256 -7.77 -20.76 -9.49
CA GLY A 256 -7.80 -21.02 -8.05
C GLY A 256 -8.19 -19.78 -7.23
N LEU A 257 -7.85 -18.58 -7.71
CA LEU A 257 -8.25 -17.30 -7.12
C LEU A 257 -9.68 -16.87 -7.48
N GLY A 258 -10.35 -17.60 -8.39
CA GLY A 258 -11.75 -17.41 -8.74
C GLY A 258 -12.02 -16.74 -10.08
N ALA A 259 -11.04 -16.62 -10.98
CA ALA A 259 -11.30 -16.19 -12.35
C ALA A 259 -12.31 -17.15 -13.03
N ASP A 260 -13.38 -16.60 -13.61
CA ASP A 260 -14.41 -17.38 -14.30
C ASP A 260 -13.89 -17.85 -15.66
N GLU A 261 -13.28 -16.92 -16.40
CA GLU A 261 -12.71 -17.17 -17.72
C GLU A 261 -11.22 -16.79 -17.73
N VAL A 262 -10.41 -17.60 -18.41
CA VAL A 262 -8.97 -17.37 -18.55
C VAL A 262 -8.59 -17.52 -20.01
N VAL A 263 -7.89 -16.52 -20.55
CA VAL A 263 -7.36 -16.52 -21.91
C VAL A 263 -5.84 -16.49 -21.86
N ASP A 264 -5.22 -17.46 -22.51
CA ASP A 264 -3.77 -17.48 -22.68
C ASP A 264 -3.37 -16.43 -23.73
N TYR A 265 -2.71 -15.34 -23.31
CA TYR A 265 -2.31 -14.28 -24.25
C TYR A 265 -1.24 -14.73 -25.25
N THR A 266 -0.58 -15.87 -25.01
CA THR A 266 0.44 -16.42 -25.90
C THR A 266 -0.14 -17.30 -27.01
N ALA A 267 -1.44 -17.64 -26.92
CA ALA A 267 -2.14 -18.38 -27.96
C ALA A 267 -2.40 -17.49 -29.20
N GLU A 268 -2.30 -18.08 -30.39
CA GLU A 268 -2.50 -17.35 -31.66
C GLU A 268 -3.92 -16.77 -31.79
N ASP A 269 -4.91 -17.43 -31.20
CA ASP A 269 -6.33 -17.09 -31.24
C ASP A 269 -6.80 -16.29 -30.01
N ALA A 270 -5.90 -15.83 -29.13
CA ALA A 270 -6.26 -15.14 -27.88
C ALA A 270 -7.18 -13.93 -28.09
N SER A 271 -6.91 -13.13 -29.13
CA SER A 271 -7.74 -11.97 -29.48
C SER A 271 -9.14 -12.40 -29.94
N GLU A 272 -9.22 -13.46 -30.75
CA GLU A 272 -10.50 -13.99 -31.25
C GLU A 272 -11.34 -14.57 -30.11
N GLN A 273 -10.72 -15.29 -29.18
CA GLN A 273 -11.38 -15.78 -27.97
C GLN A 273 -12.02 -14.65 -27.17
N LEU A 274 -11.29 -13.55 -26.95
CA LEU A 274 -11.81 -12.38 -26.24
C LEU A 274 -12.93 -11.68 -27.00
N GLU A 275 -12.82 -11.57 -28.32
CA GLU A 275 -13.82 -10.92 -29.17
C GLU A 275 -15.14 -11.69 -29.25
N MET A 276 -15.11 -13.02 -29.14
CA MET A 276 -16.29 -13.88 -29.09
C MET A 276 -17.04 -13.80 -27.75
N MET A 277 -16.41 -13.28 -26.68
CA MET A 277 -17.07 -13.12 -25.39
C MET A 277 -18.03 -11.93 -25.36
N GLU A 278 -18.99 -11.98 -24.43
CA GLU A 278 -19.76 -10.79 -24.09
C GLU A 278 -18.84 -9.65 -23.62
N LYS A 279 -19.09 -8.46 -24.18
CA LYS A 279 -18.34 -7.23 -23.91
C LYS A 279 -18.27 -6.90 -22.40
N PHE A 280 -17.22 -6.19 -22.01
CA PHE A 280 -16.91 -5.89 -20.61
C PHE A 280 -17.45 -4.53 -20.15
N ASP A 281 -17.81 -4.44 -18.87
CA ASP A 281 -18.15 -3.18 -18.22
C ASP A 281 -16.88 -2.41 -17.83
N VAL A 282 -15.83 -3.12 -17.41
CA VAL A 282 -14.53 -2.54 -17.04
C VAL A 282 -13.41 -3.41 -17.59
N VAL A 283 -12.37 -2.76 -18.11
CA VAL A 283 -11.09 -3.41 -18.38
C VAL A 283 -10.05 -2.77 -17.45
N LEU A 284 -9.40 -3.60 -16.63
CA LEU A 284 -8.21 -3.23 -15.87
C LEU A 284 -6.97 -3.69 -16.64
N ASP A 285 -6.24 -2.73 -17.18
CA ASP A 285 -5.05 -2.97 -17.97
C ASP A 285 -3.76 -2.78 -17.16
N ASN A 286 -3.05 -3.89 -16.92
CA ASN A 286 -1.75 -3.91 -16.23
C ASN A 286 -0.56 -4.06 -17.20
N VAL A 287 -0.82 -4.22 -18.50
CA VAL A 287 0.20 -4.54 -19.51
C VAL A 287 0.55 -3.31 -20.35
N GLY A 288 -0.47 -2.57 -20.79
CA GLY A 288 -0.29 -1.40 -21.65
C GLY A 288 0.24 -1.75 -23.06
N GLY A 289 0.60 -0.71 -23.81
CA GLY A 289 1.17 -0.87 -25.15
C GLY A 289 0.14 -1.36 -26.17
N GLU A 290 0.50 -2.39 -26.93
CA GLU A 290 -0.26 -2.87 -28.10
C GLU A 290 -1.63 -3.48 -27.73
N THR A 291 -1.82 -3.90 -26.47
CA THR A 291 -3.10 -4.45 -26.00
C THR A 291 -4.19 -3.40 -25.82
N GLU A 292 -3.84 -2.10 -25.81
CA GLU A 292 -4.78 -1.02 -25.51
C GLU A 292 -5.92 -0.95 -26.54
N GLN A 293 -5.61 -1.03 -27.83
CA GLN A 293 -6.62 -0.89 -28.88
C GLN A 293 -7.59 -2.07 -28.91
N LEU A 294 -7.07 -3.29 -28.77
CA LEU A 294 -7.88 -4.51 -28.64
C LEU A 294 -8.83 -4.37 -27.44
N ALA A 295 -8.28 -4.07 -26.27
CA ALA A 295 -9.03 -3.98 -25.03
C ALA A 295 -10.14 -2.91 -25.06
N LEU A 296 -9.90 -1.76 -25.69
CA LEU A 296 -10.93 -0.74 -25.90
C LEU A 296 -12.10 -1.26 -26.76
N GLY A 297 -11.81 -2.08 -27.77
CA GLY A 297 -12.83 -2.74 -28.60
C GLY A 297 -13.64 -3.82 -27.88
N LEU A 298 -13.19 -4.28 -26.71
CA LEU A 298 -13.88 -5.30 -25.89
C LEU A 298 -14.89 -4.71 -24.89
N LEU A 299 -14.94 -3.38 -24.74
CA LEU A 299 -15.87 -2.71 -23.81
C LEU A 299 -17.30 -2.60 -24.38
N LYS A 300 -18.30 -2.60 -23.49
CA LYS A 300 -19.70 -2.37 -23.84
C LYS A 300 -19.89 -0.91 -24.31
N PRO A 301 -20.23 -0.66 -25.57
CA PRO A 301 -20.35 0.70 -26.08
C PRO A 301 -21.55 1.43 -25.45
N TRP A 302 -21.43 2.74 -25.26
CA TRP A 302 -22.51 3.63 -24.78
C TRP A 302 -23.17 3.24 -23.45
N SER A 303 -22.46 2.51 -22.59
CA SER A 303 -23.03 1.92 -21.36
C SER A 303 -22.43 2.49 -20.07
N GLY A 304 -21.49 3.43 -20.16
CA GLY A 304 -20.67 3.86 -19.03
C GLY A 304 -19.41 3.01 -18.82
N ALA A 305 -19.13 2.05 -19.71
CA ALA A 305 -17.99 1.15 -19.60
C ALA A 305 -16.65 1.90 -19.63
N LYS A 306 -15.68 1.38 -18.87
CA LYS A 306 -14.41 2.08 -18.63
C LYS A 306 -13.19 1.21 -18.92
N TYR A 307 -12.25 1.78 -19.65
CA TYR A 307 -10.88 1.29 -19.75
C TYR A 307 -10.02 2.01 -18.70
N VAL A 308 -9.37 1.24 -17.82
CA VAL A 308 -8.45 1.79 -16.81
C VAL A 308 -7.08 1.14 -16.99
N THR A 309 -6.07 1.91 -17.36
CA THR A 309 -4.69 1.41 -17.44
C THR A 309 -3.81 1.93 -16.31
N LEU A 310 -2.99 1.04 -15.75
CA LEU A 310 -1.94 1.38 -14.79
C LEU A 310 -0.61 1.75 -15.45
N VAL A 311 -0.48 1.49 -16.75
CA VAL A 311 0.73 1.76 -17.52
C VAL A 311 0.57 3.12 -18.19
N THR A 312 1.03 4.16 -17.50
CA THR A 312 0.85 5.55 -17.94
C THR A 312 2.17 6.18 -18.41
N PRO A 313 2.14 7.05 -19.43
CA PRO A 313 3.33 7.75 -19.89
C PRO A 313 3.73 8.94 -19.00
N LEU A 314 3.04 9.19 -17.87
CA LEU A 314 3.25 10.38 -17.05
C LEU A 314 4.70 10.52 -16.57
N LEU A 315 5.20 9.52 -15.83
CA LEU A 315 6.56 9.54 -15.29
C LEU A 315 7.63 9.47 -16.41
N PRO A 316 7.54 8.56 -17.41
CA PRO A 316 8.45 8.57 -18.56
C PRO A 316 8.53 9.91 -19.29
N ASN A 317 7.39 10.57 -19.52
CA ASN A 317 7.35 11.86 -20.20
C ASN A 317 8.03 12.94 -19.36
N THR A 318 7.80 12.97 -18.04
CA THR A 318 8.47 13.95 -17.17
C THR A 318 9.97 13.74 -17.07
N ASP A 319 10.44 12.49 -17.12
CA ASP A 319 11.88 12.20 -17.06
C ASP A 319 12.59 12.52 -18.38
N SER A 320 11.95 12.23 -19.52
CA SER A 320 12.56 12.42 -20.85
C SER A 320 12.42 13.83 -21.41
N MET A 321 11.31 14.53 -21.10
CA MET A 321 10.99 15.84 -21.66
C MET A 321 11.10 16.98 -20.64
N GLY A 322 11.39 16.66 -19.38
CA GLY A 322 11.31 17.57 -18.23
C GLY A 322 9.88 17.78 -17.73
N LEU A 323 9.74 18.37 -16.54
CA LEU A 323 8.46 18.46 -15.81
C LEU A 323 7.36 19.13 -16.64
N LEU A 324 7.59 20.34 -17.17
CA LEU A 324 6.56 21.11 -17.87
C LEU A 324 6.11 20.42 -19.16
N ASN A 325 7.04 20.14 -20.07
CA ASN A 325 6.72 19.53 -21.36
C ASN A 325 6.18 18.11 -21.19
N GLY A 326 6.74 17.34 -20.25
CA GLY A 326 6.30 15.99 -19.95
C GLY A 326 4.86 15.95 -19.42
N MET A 327 4.51 16.87 -18.50
CA MET A 327 3.14 16.99 -18.00
C MET A 327 2.17 17.45 -19.09
N CYS A 328 2.55 18.42 -19.92
CA CYS A 328 1.72 18.86 -21.06
C CYS A 328 1.49 17.72 -22.07
N GLN A 329 2.52 16.96 -22.42
CA GLN A 329 2.41 15.83 -23.33
C GLN A 329 1.54 14.71 -22.74
N ALA A 330 1.73 14.38 -21.46
CA ALA A 330 0.91 13.39 -20.75
C ALA A 330 -0.56 13.82 -20.71
N GLY A 331 -0.84 15.08 -20.34
CA GLY A 331 -2.20 15.63 -20.31
C GLY A 331 -2.87 15.64 -21.67
N SER A 332 -2.15 16.08 -22.71
CA SER A 332 -2.63 16.07 -24.11
C SER A 332 -2.94 14.66 -24.60
N SER A 333 -2.09 13.68 -24.27
CA SER A 333 -2.32 12.26 -24.60
C SER A 333 -3.57 11.73 -23.94
N LEU A 334 -3.73 11.94 -22.62
CA LEU A 334 -4.92 11.50 -21.88
C LEU A 334 -6.20 12.15 -22.43
N GLN A 335 -6.18 13.47 -22.65
CA GLN A 335 -7.34 14.20 -23.17
C GLN A 335 -7.72 13.72 -24.58
N SER A 336 -6.74 13.56 -25.46
CA SER A 336 -6.96 13.09 -26.84
C SER A 336 -7.56 11.68 -26.85
N LYS A 337 -6.98 10.75 -26.08
CA LYS A 337 -7.50 9.38 -25.96
C LYS A 337 -8.90 9.36 -25.33
N ALA A 338 -9.16 10.16 -24.30
CA ALA A 338 -10.47 10.23 -23.67
C ALA A 338 -11.55 10.74 -24.64
N ILE A 339 -11.26 11.80 -25.42
CA ILE A 339 -12.18 12.36 -26.41
C ILE A 339 -12.40 11.39 -27.58
N GLN A 340 -11.34 10.77 -28.09
CA GLN A 340 -11.45 9.83 -29.19
C GLN A 340 -12.33 8.63 -28.81
N ASN A 341 -12.10 8.04 -27.64
CA ASN A 341 -12.84 6.84 -27.21
C ASN A 341 -14.30 7.12 -26.84
N ILE A 342 -14.61 8.30 -26.28
CA ILE A 342 -16.00 8.66 -26.02
C ILE A 342 -16.77 8.94 -27.32
N ILE A 343 -16.14 9.57 -28.32
CA ILE A 343 -16.79 9.86 -29.61
C ILE A 343 -16.95 8.59 -30.45
N SER A 344 -15.93 7.74 -30.52
CA SER A 344 -15.93 6.57 -31.40
C SER A 344 -16.72 5.38 -30.85
N GLY A 345 -16.71 5.17 -29.53
CA GLY A 345 -17.30 3.97 -28.91
C GLY A 345 -18.18 4.22 -27.70
N GLY A 346 -18.30 5.47 -27.22
CA GLY A 346 -19.06 5.76 -26.01
C GLY A 346 -18.46 5.15 -24.74
N VAL A 347 -17.13 4.93 -24.72
CA VAL A 347 -16.40 4.32 -23.59
C VAL A 347 -15.45 5.33 -22.95
N PHE A 348 -15.18 5.15 -21.67
CA PHE A 348 -14.35 6.07 -20.89
C PHE A 348 -12.93 5.55 -20.74
N TYR A 349 -11.95 6.28 -21.27
CA TYR A 349 -10.53 6.01 -21.06
C TYR A 349 -10.02 6.71 -19.79
N ARG A 350 -9.35 5.98 -18.89
CA ARG A 350 -8.85 6.48 -17.61
C ARG A 350 -7.45 5.93 -17.30
N TRP A 351 -6.69 6.71 -16.55
CA TRP A 351 -5.46 6.27 -15.92
C TRP A 351 -5.72 5.94 -14.44
N GLY A 352 -5.18 4.81 -14.00
CA GLY A 352 -5.13 4.44 -12.59
C GLY A 352 -3.75 4.73 -12.03
N PHE A 353 -3.70 5.25 -10.80
CA PHE A 353 -2.47 5.49 -10.06
C PHE A 353 -2.59 4.89 -8.68
N TYR A 354 -1.46 4.48 -8.10
CA TYR A 354 -1.39 4.24 -6.67
C TYR A 354 -1.89 5.48 -5.91
N ALA A 355 -2.74 5.25 -4.91
CA ALA A 355 -3.20 6.27 -3.98
C ALA A 355 -3.12 5.70 -2.55
N PRO A 356 -2.46 6.39 -1.61
CA PRO A 356 -2.44 5.96 -0.21
C PRO A 356 -3.85 6.05 0.39
N ASP A 357 -4.30 4.98 1.04
CA ASP A 357 -5.61 4.92 1.70
C ASP A 357 -5.59 3.85 2.80
N GLY A 358 -5.22 4.25 4.03
CA GLY A 358 -5.24 3.39 5.22
C GLY A 358 -6.64 2.85 5.54
N PRO A 359 -7.70 3.69 5.54
CA PRO A 359 -9.07 3.20 5.74
C PRO A 359 -9.49 2.11 4.76
N ALA A 360 -9.12 2.22 3.48
CA ALA A 360 -9.39 1.17 2.51
C ALA A 360 -8.61 -0.12 2.80
N LEU A 361 -7.40 -0.04 3.38
CA LEU A 361 -6.67 -1.21 3.87
C LEU A 361 -7.36 -1.87 5.08
N ASP A 362 -8.12 -1.15 5.90
CA ASP A 362 -8.92 -1.77 6.98
C ASP A 362 -10.09 -2.60 6.43
N ASP A 363 -10.70 -2.17 5.31
CA ASP A 363 -11.67 -2.97 4.56
C ASP A 363 -11.02 -4.24 3.99
N VAL A 364 -9.83 -4.10 3.40
CA VAL A 364 -9.05 -5.23 2.87
C VAL A 364 -8.64 -6.19 3.99
N SER A 365 -8.23 -5.67 5.13
CA SER A 365 -7.85 -6.46 6.31
C SER A 365 -9.00 -7.38 6.75
N ARG A 366 -10.23 -6.85 6.80
CA ARG A 366 -11.43 -7.65 7.06
C ARG A 366 -11.71 -8.72 6.01
N LEU A 367 -11.44 -8.45 4.72
CA LEU A 367 -11.61 -9.44 3.66
C LEU A 367 -10.56 -10.56 3.75
N VAL A 368 -9.33 -10.24 4.18
CA VAL A 368 -8.27 -11.22 4.42
C VAL A 368 -8.61 -12.09 5.63
N ASP A 369 -9.03 -11.49 6.76
CA ASP A 369 -9.48 -12.23 7.95
C ASP A 369 -10.69 -13.13 7.66
N ALA A 370 -11.58 -12.72 6.75
CA ALA A 370 -12.71 -13.53 6.30
C ALA A 370 -12.36 -14.60 5.25
N GLY A 371 -11.09 -14.73 4.87
CA GLY A 371 -10.62 -15.68 3.85
C GLY A 371 -11.14 -15.40 2.44
N LYS A 372 -11.57 -14.16 2.16
CA LYS A 372 -12.04 -13.73 0.83
C LYS A 372 -10.92 -13.23 -0.06
N ILE A 373 -9.82 -12.76 0.55
CA ILE A 373 -8.59 -12.40 -0.13
C ILE A 373 -7.47 -13.18 0.54
N LEU A 374 -6.73 -13.94 -0.25
CA LEU A 374 -5.57 -14.71 0.17
C LEU A 374 -4.30 -14.01 -0.31
N PRO A 375 -3.23 -13.96 0.52
CA PRO A 375 -1.92 -13.52 0.10
C PRO A 375 -1.35 -14.49 -0.94
N VAL A 376 -0.82 -13.96 -2.05
CA VAL A 376 -0.19 -14.76 -3.11
C VAL A 376 1.30 -14.47 -3.13
N VAL A 377 2.04 -15.17 -2.26
CA VAL A 377 3.49 -15.02 -2.13
C VAL A 377 4.20 -16.07 -2.97
N GLU A 378 4.96 -15.61 -3.98
CA GLU A 378 5.73 -16.48 -4.87
C GLU A 378 7.05 -16.91 -4.25
N ALA A 379 7.73 -15.96 -3.60
CA ALA A 379 9.03 -16.19 -2.99
C ALA A 379 9.24 -15.26 -1.82
N GLN A 380 10.00 -15.76 -0.84
CA GLN A 380 10.45 -15.00 0.31
C GLN A 380 11.96 -15.04 0.39
N PHE A 381 12.57 -13.90 0.63
CA PHE A 381 14.01 -13.75 0.80
C PHE A 381 14.31 -13.20 2.19
N PRO A 382 15.40 -13.65 2.85
CA PRO A 382 15.92 -12.97 4.02
C PRO A 382 16.45 -11.59 3.65
N PHE A 383 16.58 -10.70 4.63
CA PHE A 383 17.05 -9.32 4.42
C PHE A 383 18.44 -9.24 3.78
N THR A 384 19.30 -10.21 4.04
CA THR A 384 20.64 -10.32 3.43
C THR A 384 20.62 -10.61 1.94
N GLN A 385 19.45 -11.00 1.39
CA GLN A 385 19.27 -11.39 -0.01
C GLN A 385 18.37 -10.44 -0.80
N VAL A 386 18.26 -9.17 -0.39
CA VAL A 386 17.53 -8.15 -1.15
C VAL A 386 17.98 -8.06 -2.61
N PRO A 387 19.29 -8.07 -2.96
CA PRO A 387 19.71 -8.07 -4.37
C PRO A 387 19.17 -9.25 -5.18
N GLN A 388 19.11 -10.44 -4.60
CA GLN A 388 18.56 -11.64 -5.23
C GLN A 388 17.04 -11.53 -5.40
N ALA A 389 16.35 -10.94 -4.44
CA ALA A 389 14.92 -10.65 -4.53
C ALA A 389 14.60 -9.68 -5.68
N PHE A 390 15.43 -8.63 -5.86
CA PHE A 390 15.33 -7.74 -7.02
C PHE A 390 15.62 -8.47 -8.32
N GLN A 391 16.67 -9.30 -8.37
CA GLN A 391 17.02 -10.07 -9.56
C GLN A 391 15.91 -11.05 -9.97
N LYS A 392 15.26 -11.72 -9.01
CA LYS A 392 14.09 -12.57 -9.27
C LYS A 392 12.98 -11.74 -9.94
N LEU A 393 12.68 -10.57 -9.39
CA LEU A 393 11.60 -9.72 -9.90
C LEU A 393 11.92 -9.15 -11.29
N GLU A 394 13.19 -8.85 -11.59
CA GLU A 394 13.66 -8.41 -12.91
C GLU A 394 13.53 -9.45 -14.02
N GLN A 395 13.57 -10.75 -13.68
CA GLN A 395 13.37 -11.83 -14.64
C GLN A 395 11.93 -11.88 -15.18
N GLY A 396 11.01 -11.11 -14.58
CA GLY A 396 9.61 -11.07 -14.98
C GLY A 396 8.86 -12.33 -14.57
N HIS A 397 7.79 -12.66 -15.30
CA HIS A 397 6.98 -13.85 -15.09
C HIS A 397 6.43 -14.04 -13.66
N ALA A 398 6.16 -12.93 -12.94
CA ALA A 398 5.67 -12.97 -11.57
C ALA A 398 4.40 -13.83 -11.42
N ARG A 399 4.33 -14.58 -10.32
CA ARG A 399 3.19 -15.40 -9.89
C ARG A 399 2.78 -14.97 -8.48
N GLY A 400 2.21 -13.77 -8.41
CA GLY A 400 1.97 -13.07 -7.15
C GLY A 400 3.14 -12.15 -6.77
N LYS A 401 3.67 -12.32 -5.55
CA LYS A 401 4.53 -11.32 -4.89
C LYS A 401 5.85 -11.90 -4.36
N THR A 402 6.91 -11.10 -4.48
CA THR A 402 8.21 -11.35 -3.85
C THR A 402 8.31 -10.56 -2.55
N VAL A 403 8.57 -11.25 -1.44
CA VAL A 403 8.61 -10.69 -0.09
C VAL A 403 10.04 -10.77 0.46
N VAL A 404 10.40 -9.80 1.28
CA VAL A 404 11.66 -9.74 2.04
C VAL A 404 11.31 -9.73 3.53
N ARG A 405 11.86 -10.69 4.29
CA ARG A 405 11.79 -10.69 5.76
C ARG A 405 12.94 -9.82 6.29
N VAL A 406 12.60 -8.73 6.96
CA VAL A 406 13.53 -7.68 7.39
C VAL A 406 14.03 -7.95 8.80
N THR A 407 13.11 -8.17 9.74
CA THR A 407 13.41 -8.56 11.12
C THR A 407 12.88 -9.96 11.36
N GLU A 408 13.57 -10.76 12.17
CA GLU A 408 13.04 -12.05 12.64
C GLU A 408 11.86 -11.80 13.59
N GLU A 409 10.79 -12.59 13.47
CA GLU A 409 9.74 -12.62 14.49
C GLU A 409 10.36 -13.25 15.74
N ASP A 410 10.36 -12.53 16.88
CA ASP A 410 10.67 -13.15 18.17
C ASP A 410 9.53 -14.13 18.48
N ASP A 411 9.70 -15.38 18.02
CA ASP A 411 8.77 -16.52 18.13
C ASP A 411 8.57 -17.02 19.59
N GLN A 412 8.67 -16.13 20.57
CA GLN A 412 8.45 -16.48 21.98
C GLN A 412 6.95 -16.61 22.30
N ARG A 413 6.06 -15.93 21.57
CA ARG A 413 4.60 -16.07 21.77
C ARG A 413 4.03 -17.41 21.28
N SER A 414 4.62 -17.98 20.24
CA SER A 414 4.24 -19.28 19.67
C SER A 414 4.72 -20.43 20.56
N GLU A 415 5.89 -20.31 21.20
CA GLU A 415 6.35 -21.29 22.19
C GLU A 415 5.55 -21.26 23.50
N ASP A 416 5.15 -20.08 23.99
CA ASP A 416 4.36 -19.97 25.22
C ASP A 416 2.93 -20.51 25.05
N PHE A 417 2.30 -20.31 23.89
CA PHE A 417 0.98 -20.88 23.60
C PHE A 417 1.01 -22.41 23.47
N VAL A 418 2.11 -22.94 22.92
CA VAL A 418 2.35 -24.38 22.86
C VAL A 418 2.63 -24.92 24.27
N ARG A 419 3.42 -24.23 25.09
CA ARG A 419 3.70 -24.61 26.49
C ARG A 419 2.46 -24.62 27.36
N GLU A 420 1.61 -23.58 27.30
CA GLU A 420 0.36 -23.53 28.05
C GLU A 420 -0.58 -24.69 27.68
N SER A 421 -0.65 -25.06 26.40
CA SER A 421 -1.47 -26.19 25.94
C SER A 421 -0.96 -27.55 26.44
N TYR A 422 0.36 -27.70 26.65
CA TYR A 422 0.97 -28.92 27.20
C TYR A 422 0.89 -28.99 28.74
N THR A 423 0.88 -27.86 29.44
CA THR A 423 0.65 -27.85 30.90
C THR A 423 -0.80 -28.16 31.25
N ASP A 424 -1.78 -27.64 30.49
CA ASP A 424 -3.20 -27.93 30.72
C ASP A 424 -3.55 -29.41 30.45
N THR A 425 -2.89 -30.06 29.49
CA THR A 425 -3.09 -31.50 29.22
C THR A 425 -2.40 -32.40 30.24
N ALA A 426 -1.25 -31.98 30.80
CA ALA A 426 -0.56 -32.74 31.84
C ALA A 426 -1.29 -32.68 33.20
N GLU A 427 -1.86 -31.53 33.57
CA GLU A 427 -2.65 -31.41 34.81
C GLU A 427 -3.98 -32.20 34.72
N PHE A 428 -4.63 -32.23 33.55
CA PHE A 428 -5.86 -33.01 33.32
C PHE A 428 -5.64 -34.54 33.36
N GLU A 429 -4.46 -35.03 32.98
CA GLU A 429 -4.12 -36.45 33.05
C GLU A 429 -3.67 -36.90 34.44
N GLN A 430 -3.19 -35.97 35.28
CA GLN A 430 -2.75 -36.27 36.64
C GLN A 430 -3.94 -36.38 37.63
N GLU A 431 -5.01 -35.61 37.43
CA GLU A 431 -6.25 -35.72 38.24
C GLU A 431 -7.07 -37.01 37.95
N ARG A 432 -6.87 -37.68 36.81
CA ARG A 432 -7.56 -38.96 36.51
C ARG A 432 -6.87 -40.21 37.05
N ARG A 433 -5.72 -40.08 37.73
CA ARG A 433 -4.93 -41.20 38.25
C ARG A 433 -4.87 -41.27 39.79
N GLU A 434 -5.92 -40.84 40.49
CA GLU A 434 -6.10 -41.26 41.88
C GLU A 434 -7.05 -42.47 41.97
N PRO A 435 -6.58 -43.66 42.38
CA PRO A 435 -7.44 -44.81 42.59
C PRO A 435 -8.19 -44.69 43.93
N ALA A 436 -9.52 -44.82 43.86
CA ALA A 436 -10.40 -44.98 45.00
C ALA A 436 -9.88 -46.07 45.94
N LYS A 437 -9.47 -45.70 47.16
CA LYS A 437 -9.22 -46.64 48.25
C LYS A 437 -10.55 -47.01 48.90
N GLN A 438 -11.00 -48.24 48.68
CA GLN A 438 -11.91 -48.96 49.58
C GLN A 438 -11.18 -49.27 50.89
N TYR A 439 -11.75 -48.84 52.02
CA TYR A 439 -12.10 -49.67 53.19
C TYR A 439 -13.07 -48.91 54.08
#